data_AF-A0A416U222-F1
#
_entry.id   AF-A0A416U222-F1
#
_cell.length_a   1.000
_cell.length_b   1.000
_cell.length_c   1.000
_cell.angle_alpha   90.00
_cell.angle_beta   90.00
_cell.angle_gamma   90.00
#
_symmetry.space_group_name_H-M   'P 1'
#
loop_
_entity.id
_entity.type
_entity.pdbx_description
1 polymer ?
#
loop_
_entity_poly.entity_id
_entity_poly.type
_entity_poly.pdbx_seq_one_letter_code
_entity_poly.pdbx_strand_id
1 'polypeptide(L)'
;MSKNDDRILELKKQIEDKRKAISEKKIRFVPETNCVLNMDGMTINLNVCSDDALVLLLIRLNSYLMSAVDLGMSDFEISGYSVTAWIKDIKRKLEVSCLKKEEADLKKMEGKLDKLLSDDKKTELEIDEIANLLK
;
A
#
# COMPACT_ATOMS: atom_id res chain seq x y z
N MET A 1 -16.59 -21.17 -26.64
CA MET A 1 -15.72 -20.58 -25.59
C MET A 1 -14.46 -21.42 -25.47
N SER A 2 -13.28 -20.80 -25.59
CA SER A 2 -12.06 -21.54 -25.26
C SER A 2 -12.03 -21.72 -23.74
N LYS A 3 -11.57 -22.88 -23.26
CA LYS A 3 -11.35 -23.15 -21.83
C LYS A 3 -10.47 -22.09 -21.15
N ASN A 4 -9.69 -21.35 -21.94
CA ASN A 4 -8.82 -20.28 -21.47
C ASN A 4 -9.58 -18.99 -21.18
N ASP A 5 -10.62 -18.66 -21.96
CA ASP A 5 -11.42 -17.43 -21.74
C ASP A 5 -12.19 -17.51 -20.41
N ASP A 6 -12.81 -18.65 -20.12
CA ASP A 6 -13.52 -18.87 -18.84
C ASP A 6 -12.57 -18.73 -17.65
N ARG A 7 -11.36 -19.28 -17.78
CA ARG A 7 -10.33 -19.15 -16.75
C ARG A 7 -9.83 -17.71 -16.60
N ILE A 8 -9.71 -16.96 -17.70
CA ILE A 8 -9.33 -15.55 -17.67
C ILE A 8 -10.40 -14.72 -16.96
N LEU A 9 -11.69 -14.96 -17.25
CA LEU A 9 -12.80 -14.27 -16.58
C LEU A 9 -12.85 -14.57 -15.08
N GLU A 10 -12.60 -15.82 -14.68
CA GLU A 10 -12.51 -16.19 -13.26
C GLU A 10 -11.36 -15.43 -12.55
N LEU A 11 -10.19 -15.35 -13.19
CA LEU A 11 -9.04 -14.62 -12.64
C LEU A 11 -9.31 -13.11 -12.56
N LYS A 12 -10.00 -12.52 -13.55
CA LYS A 12 -10.43 -11.11 -13.51
C LYS A 12 -11.36 -10.85 -12.33
N LYS A 13 -12.33 -11.75 -12.08
CA LYS A 13 -13.22 -11.65 -10.92
C LYS A 13 -12.44 -11.68 -9.60
N GLN A 14 -11.45 -12.57 -9.47
CA GLN A 14 -10.58 -12.60 -8.29
C GLN A 14 -9.77 -11.30 -8.10
N ILE A 15 -9.35 -10.66 -9.18
CA ILE A 15 -8.67 -9.34 -9.12
C ILE A 15 -9.64 -8.26 -8.64
N GLU A 16 -10.89 -8.27 -9.11
CA GLU A 16 -11.92 -7.33 -8.69
C GLU A 16 -12.23 -7.46 -7.19
N ASP A 17 -12.40 -8.68 -6.71
CA ASP A 17 -12.65 -8.97 -5.28
C ASP A 17 -11.47 -8.49 -4.40
N LYS A 18 -10.23 -8.73 -4.84
CA LYS A 18 -9.03 -8.21 -4.16
C LYS A 18 -8.97 -6.68 -4.15
N ARG A 19 -9.34 -6.02 -5.25
CA ARG A 19 -9.42 -4.54 -5.31
C ARG A 19 -10.46 -3.99 -4.34
N LYS A 20 -11.63 -4.61 -4.27
CA LYS A 20 -12.67 -4.21 -3.31
C LYS A 20 -12.16 -4.33 -1.88
N ALA A 21 -11.54 -5.45 -1.54
CA ALA A 21 -10.94 -5.66 -0.22
C ALA A 21 -9.86 -4.62 0.13
N ILE A 22 -9.03 -4.19 -0.82
CA ILE A 22 -8.03 -3.12 -0.61
C ILE A 22 -8.73 -1.76 -0.38
N SER A 23 -9.70 -1.42 -1.23
CA SER A 23 -10.45 -0.16 -1.15
C SER A 23 -11.20 -0.01 0.18
N GLU A 24 -11.76 -1.12 0.70
CA GLU A 24 -12.46 -1.17 1.98
C GLU A 24 -11.56 -0.84 3.18
N LYS A 25 -10.26 -1.13 3.11
CA LYS A 25 -9.33 -0.82 4.21
C LYS A 25 -9.22 0.68 4.47
N LYS A 26 -9.47 1.54 3.46
CA LYS A 26 -9.46 3.03 3.57
C LYS A 26 -8.24 3.60 4.32
N ILE A 27 -7.08 2.96 4.16
CA ILE A 27 -5.87 3.34 4.89
C ILE A 27 -5.29 4.61 4.27
N ARG A 28 -5.27 5.69 5.08
CA ARG A 28 -4.65 6.97 4.74
C ARG A 28 -3.50 7.27 5.68
N PHE A 29 -2.47 7.90 5.12
CA PHE A 29 -1.36 8.41 5.92
C PHE A 29 -1.81 9.71 6.58
N VAL A 30 -2.04 9.64 7.90
CA VAL A 30 -2.37 10.77 8.76
C VAL A 30 -1.32 10.76 9.87
N PRO A 31 -0.22 11.51 9.72
CA PRO A 31 0.87 11.48 10.67
C PRO A 31 0.51 12.21 11.96
N GLU A 32 1.03 11.72 13.08
CA GLU A 32 1.01 12.43 14.37
C GLU A 32 2.14 13.46 14.46
N THR A 33 3.23 13.22 13.75
CA THR A 33 4.42 14.06 13.73
C THR A 33 4.40 15.05 12.57
N ASN A 34 5.36 15.99 12.55
CA ASN A 34 5.57 16.89 11.42
C ASN A 34 6.26 16.22 10.21
N CYS A 35 6.52 14.91 10.26
CA CYS A 35 7.25 14.13 9.24
C CYS A 35 8.71 14.53 9.00
N VAL A 36 9.29 15.41 9.82
CA VAL A 36 10.69 15.86 9.70
C VAL A 36 11.44 15.49 10.99
N LEU A 37 12.17 14.39 10.93
CA LEU A 37 12.94 13.85 12.04
C LEU A 37 14.39 14.34 11.97
N ASN A 38 14.83 15.03 13.01
CA ASN A 38 16.24 15.36 13.23
C ASN A 38 16.83 14.42 14.28
N MET A 39 17.79 13.60 13.87
CA MET A 39 18.39 12.57 14.70
C MET A 39 19.80 12.23 14.18
N ASP A 40 20.76 12.01 15.08
CA ASP A 40 22.16 11.68 14.74
C ASP A 40 22.84 12.70 13.80
N GLY A 41 22.47 13.98 13.91
CA GLY A 41 22.98 15.04 13.02
C GLY A 41 22.42 14.99 11.59
N MET A 42 21.42 14.15 11.32
CA MET A 42 20.75 14.03 10.03
C MET A 42 19.30 14.50 10.11
N THR A 43 18.82 15.09 9.01
CA THR A 43 17.41 15.44 8.82
C THR A 43 16.77 14.43 7.86
N ILE A 44 15.74 13.73 8.32
CA ILE A 44 15.02 12.71 7.59
C ILE A 44 13.58 13.19 7.37
N ASN A 45 13.18 13.35 6.11
CA ASN A 45 11.80 13.69 5.77
C ASN A 45 11.02 12.43 5.36
N LEU A 46 10.12 11.99 6.24
CA LEU A 46 9.32 10.79 6.01
C LEU A 46 8.54 10.86 4.71
N ASN A 47 8.15 12.04 4.22
CA ASN A 47 7.35 12.18 2.99
C ASN A 47 8.07 11.66 1.74
N VAL A 48 9.39 11.76 1.69
CA VAL A 48 10.21 11.44 0.51
C VAL A 48 11.12 10.21 0.70
N CYS A 49 11.14 9.61 1.89
CA CYS A 49 11.90 8.39 2.13
C CYS A 49 11.36 7.21 1.32
N SER A 50 12.28 6.37 0.83
CA SER A 50 11.95 5.06 0.27
C SER A 50 11.51 4.09 1.37
N ASP A 51 10.79 3.04 0.98
CA ASP A 51 10.35 2.02 1.94
C ASP A 51 11.52 1.35 2.65
N ASP A 52 12.62 1.05 1.95
CA ASP A 52 13.80 0.43 2.56
C ASP A 52 14.43 1.35 3.62
N ALA A 53 14.50 2.65 3.34
CA ALA A 53 14.99 3.63 4.30
C ALA A 53 14.05 3.75 5.52
N LEU A 54 12.73 3.70 5.29
CA LEU A 54 11.73 3.71 6.35
C LEU A 54 11.80 2.45 7.24
N VAL A 55 12.05 1.28 6.65
CA VAL A 55 12.25 0.03 7.40
C VAL A 55 13.50 0.10 8.28
N LEU A 56 14.61 0.60 7.74
CA LEU A 56 15.83 0.79 8.53
C LEU A 56 15.62 1.80 9.66
N LEU A 57 14.92 2.90 9.37
CA LEU A 57 14.57 3.90 10.38
C LEU A 57 13.66 3.34 11.47
N LEU A 58 12.70 2.50 11.12
CA LEU A 58 11.82 1.82 12.07
C LEU A 58 12.62 0.95 13.05
N ILE A 59 13.58 0.17 12.54
CA ILE A 59 14.48 -0.64 13.38
C ILE A 59 15.27 0.25 14.33
N ARG A 60 15.82 1.36 13.82
CA ARG A 60 16.60 2.30 14.63
C ARG A 60 15.76 2.97 15.72
N LEU A 61 14.58 3.48 15.39
CA LEU A 61 13.66 4.06 16.37
C LEU A 61 13.22 3.04 17.43
N ASN A 62 12.99 1.80 17.02
CA ASN A 62 12.69 0.73 17.97
C ASN A 62 13.85 0.46 18.94
N SER A 63 15.11 0.57 18.47
CA SER A 63 16.28 0.44 19.34
C SER A 63 16.36 1.55 20.40
N TYR A 64 16.06 2.81 20.04
CA TYR A 64 15.95 3.89 21.02
C TYR A 64 14.81 3.66 22.00
N LEU A 65 13.64 3.22 21.52
CA LEU A 65 12.50 2.93 22.40
C LEU A 65 12.83 1.84 23.42
N MET A 66 13.45 0.75 22.98
CA MET A 66 13.87 -0.33 23.88
C MET A 66 14.87 0.16 24.92
N SER A 67 15.88 0.93 24.51
CA SER A 67 16.86 1.49 25.43
C SER A 67 16.23 2.49 26.40
N ALA A 68 15.30 3.32 25.94
CA ALA A 68 14.62 4.29 26.78
C ALA A 68 13.77 3.58 27.85
N VAL A 69 13.07 2.50 27.48
CA VAL A 69 12.33 1.66 28.44
C VAL A 69 13.26 1.02 29.47
N ASP A 70 14.37 0.43 29.04
CA ASP A 70 15.36 -0.21 29.92
C ASP A 70 15.99 0.78 30.91
N LEU A 71 16.22 2.02 30.47
CA LEU A 71 16.78 3.10 31.29
C LEU A 71 15.72 3.83 32.15
N GLY A 72 14.44 3.45 32.07
CA GLY A 72 13.36 4.12 32.82
C GLY A 72 12.99 5.51 32.28
N MET A 73 13.29 5.81 31.02
CA MET A 73 13.03 7.08 30.34
C MET A 73 11.78 6.99 29.46
N SER A 74 10.60 6.84 30.07
CA SER A 74 9.33 6.67 29.35
C SER A 74 8.97 7.83 28.41
N ASP A 75 9.43 9.04 28.75
CA ASP A 75 9.06 10.28 28.06
C ASP A 75 10.15 10.72 27.06
N PHE A 76 10.98 9.79 26.59
CA PHE A 76 12.04 10.10 25.63
C PHE A 76 11.45 10.54 24.29
N GLU A 77 11.83 11.75 23.87
CA GLU A 77 11.38 12.38 22.63
C GLU A 77 12.54 12.63 21.68
N ILE A 78 12.23 12.59 20.38
CA ILE A 78 13.15 13.00 19.32
C ILE A 78 12.43 14.03 18.46
N SER A 79 13.06 15.18 18.24
CA SER A 79 12.46 16.28 17.47
C SER A 79 11.10 16.76 18.02
N GLY A 80 10.88 16.69 19.33
CA GLY A 80 9.66 17.17 20.00
C GLY A 80 8.45 16.24 19.88
N TYR A 81 8.65 14.98 19.52
CA TYR A 81 7.62 13.95 19.53
C TYR A 81 8.15 12.66 20.15
N SER A 82 7.27 11.88 20.74
CA SER A 82 7.61 10.57 21.29
C SER A 82 8.13 9.61 20.21
N VAL A 83 9.04 8.71 20.59
CA VAL A 83 9.54 7.67 19.67
C VAL A 83 8.39 6.78 19.15
N THR A 84 7.36 6.55 19.97
CA THR A 84 6.18 5.78 19.58
C THR A 84 5.35 6.45 18.49
N ALA A 85 5.20 7.78 18.52
CA ALA A 85 4.53 8.54 17.46
C ALA A 85 5.29 8.40 16.13
N TRP A 86 6.61 8.55 16.14
CA TRP A 86 7.44 8.33 14.94
C TRP A 86 7.31 6.91 14.37
N ILE A 87 7.35 5.89 15.25
CA ILE A 87 7.16 4.49 14.84
C ILE A 87 5.79 4.28 14.19
N LYS A 88 4.73 4.87 14.77
CA LYS A 88 3.37 4.76 14.25
C LYS A 88 3.25 5.39 12.87
N ASP A 89 3.81 6.58 12.68
CA ASP A 89 3.82 7.26 11.38
C ASP A 89 4.54 6.43 10.32
N ILE A 90 5.72 5.89 10.63
CA ILE A 90 6.48 5.07 9.69
C ILE A 90 5.71 3.80 9.31
N LYS A 91 5.13 3.09 10.29
CA LYS A 91 4.31 1.90 10.02
C LYS A 91 3.11 2.24 9.13
N ARG A 92 2.41 3.34 9.40
CA ARG A 92 1.28 3.78 8.60
C ARG A 92 1.69 4.14 7.18
N LYS A 93 2.85 4.77 7.00
CA LYS A 93 3.38 5.09 5.68
C LYS A 93 3.73 3.85 4.88
N LEU A 94 4.41 2.87 5.50
CA LEU A 94 4.73 1.58 4.88
C LEU A 94 3.47 0.82 4.48
N GLU A 95 2.43 0.85 5.33
CA GLU A 95 1.12 0.24 5.05
C GLU A 95 0.47 0.87 3.80
N VAL A 96 0.44 2.20 3.71
CA VAL A 96 -0.08 2.91 2.52
C VAL A 96 0.75 2.58 1.27
N SER A 97 2.08 2.52 1.39
CA SER A 97 2.96 2.17 0.27
C SER A 97 2.70 0.75 -0.23
N CYS A 98 2.56 -0.21 0.70
CA CYS A 98 2.26 -1.60 0.39
C CYS A 98 0.94 -1.74 -0.41
N LEU A 99 -0.13 -1.08 0.05
CA LEU A 99 -1.42 -1.10 -0.66
C LEU A 99 -1.32 -0.51 -2.07
N LYS A 100 -0.60 0.60 -2.23
CA LYS A 100 -0.39 1.21 -3.56
C LYS A 100 0.36 0.26 -4.51
N LYS A 101 1.35 -0.49 -4.00
CA LYS A 101 2.06 -1.50 -4.81
C LYS A 101 1.13 -2.65 -5.18
N GLU A 102 0.33 -3.13 -4.24
CA GLU A 102 -0.65 -4.19 -4.49
C GLU A 102 -1.69 -3.77 -5.55
N GLU A 103 -2.24 -2.56 -5.46
CA GLU A 103 -3.13 -2.00 -6.48
C GLU A 103 -2.46 -1.91 -7.86
N ALA A 104 -1.22 -1.44 -7.91
CA ALA A 104 -0.46 -1.33 -9.15
C ALA A 104 -0.20 -2.72 -9.79
N ASP A 105 0.10 -3.73 -8.97
CA ASP A 105 0.33 -5.09 -9.46
C ASP A 105 -0.96 -5.77 -9.91
N LEU A 106 -2.08 -5.56 -9.20
CA LEU A 106 -3.41 -5.99 -9.67
C LEU A 106 -3.76 -5.35 -11.02
N LYS A 107 -3.44 -4.07 -11.23
CA LYS A 107 -3.64 -3.39 -12.52
C LYS A 107 -2.78 -3.97 -13.64
N LYS A 108 -1.52 -4.32 -13.36
CA LYS A 108 -0.66 -5.00 -14.34
C LYS A 108 -1.18 -6.40 -14.67
N MET A 109 -1.67 -7.15 -13.67
CA MET A 109 -2.23 -8.49 -13.88
C MET A 109 -3.51 -8.43 -14.72
N GLU A 110 -4.41 -7.51 -14.43
CA GLU A 110 -5.63 -7.27 -15.20
C GLU A 110 -5.30 -6.95 -16.67
N GLY A 111 -4.40 -6.00 -16.92
CA GLY A 111 -3.99 -5.66 -18.29
C GLY A 111 -3.27 -6.78 -19.04
N LYS A 112 -2.65 -7.74 -18.34
CA LYS A 112 -2.13 -8.97 -18.98
C LYS A 112 -3.26 -9.92 -19.35
N LEU A 113 -4.26 -10.08 -18.49
CA LEU A 113 -5.43 -10.92 -18.76
C LEU A 113 -6.27 -10.35 -19.91
N ASP A 114 -6.44 -9.03 -19.99
CA ASP A 114 -7.14 -8.34 -21.10
C ASP A 114 -6.53 -8.68 -22.47
N LYS A 115 -5.19 -8.74 -22.54
CA LYS A 115 -4.47 -9.08 -23.77
C LYS A 115 -4.60 -10.54 -24.17
N LEU A 116 -4.85 -11.43 -23.21
CA LEU A 116 -4.96 -12.88 -23.44
C LEU A 116 -6.38 -13.33 -23.79
N LEU A 117 -7.39 -12.48 -23.61
CA LEU A 117 -8.75 -12.75 -24.07
C LEU A 117 -8.79 -12.86 -25.59
N SER A 118 -9.54 -13.85 -26.08
CA SER A 118 -9.82 -13.97 -27.51
C SER A 118 -10.62 -12.77 -28.03
N ASP A 119 -10.43 -12.41 -29.29
CA ASP A 119 -11.11 -11.27 -29.89
C ASP A 119 -12.63 -11.47 -29.94
N ASP A 120 -13.09 -12.69 -30.25
CA ASP A 120 -14.50 -13.07 -30.17
C ASP A 120 -15.10 -12.78 -28.78
N LYS A 121 -14.36 -13.12 -27.71
CA LYS A 121 -14.84 -12.89 -26.34
C LYS A 121 -14.81 -11.41 -25.96
N LYS A 122 -13.84 -10.63 -26.45
CA LYS A 122 -13.83 -9.18 -26.26
C LYS A 122 -15.04 -8.54 -26.92
N THR A 123 -15.34 -8.91 -28.17
CA THR A 123 -16.52 -8.41 -28.88
C THR A 123 -17.82 -8.79 -28.15
N GLU A 124 -17.93 -10.01 -27.62
CA GLU A 124 -19.07 -10.43 -26.79
C GLU A 124 -19.23 -9.51 -25.55
N LEU A 125 -18.14 -9.23 -24.83
CA LEU A 125 -18.17 -8.35 -23.65
C LEU A 125 -18.55 -6.90 -24.01
N GLU A 126 -18.05 -6.36 -25.12
CA GLU A 126 -18.42 -5.00 -25.59
C GLU A 126 -19.90 -4.90 -25.96
N ILE A 127 -20.46 -5.93 -26.61
CA ILE A 127 -21.89 -5.99 -26.93
C ILE A 127 -22.71 -6.02 -25.64
N ASP A 128 -22.32 -6.82 -24.65
CA ASP A 128 -23.00 -6.90 -23.35
C ASP A 128 -22.92 -5.57 -22.58
N GLU A 129 -21.80 -4.86 -22.63
CA GLU A 129 -21.65 -3.52 -22.04
C GLU A 129 -22.61 -2.51 -22.69
N ILE A 130 -22.69 -2.46 -24.02
CA ILE A 130 -23.62 -1.60 -24.75
C ILE A 130 -25.07 -1.96 -24.40
N ALA A 131 -25.40 -3.25 -24.35
CA ALA A 131 -26.74 -3.71 -23.99
C ALA A 131 -27.13 -3.31 -22.57
N ASN A 132 -26.19 -3.30 -21.62
CA ASN A 132 -26.43 -2.86 -20.25
C ASN A 132 -26.57 -1.34 -20.14
N LEU A 133 -25.88 -0.55 -20.96
CA LEU A 133 -26.03 0.92 -20.99
C LEU A 133 -27.36 1.39 -21.58
N LEU A 134 -28.01 0.56 -22.39
CA LEU A 134 -29.33 0.83 -23.00
C LEU A 134 -30.51 0.42 -22.11
N LYS A 135 -30.25 -0.17 -20.93
CA LYS A 135 -31.25 -0.50 -19.91
C LYS A 135 -31.37 0.61 -18.89
#